data_AF-A0A521H2X8-F1
#
_entry.id   AF-A0A521H2X8-F1
#
_cell.length_a   1.000
_cell.length_b   1.000
_cell.length_c   1.000
_cell.angle_alpha   90.00
_cell.angle_beta   90.00
_cell.angle_gamma   90.00
#
_symmetry.space_group_name_H-M   'P 1'
#
loop_
_entity.id
_entity.type
_entity.pdbx_description
1 polymer ?
#
loop_
_entity_poly.entity_id
_entity_poly.type
_entity_poly.pdbx_seq_one_letter_code
_entity_poly.pdbx_strand_id
1 'polypeptide(L)'
;MSRQWQGMNKEQITRAIGLVEDTEHVVAVFKALRDFNVRVLIMPPGNDPIDFRGSTNQRPFIAMVADDGDKALGPEGFHPPSLTELVKMTDHAAVISTAPVTDLYQMMSLMPSYLRTGSLIIETRPSHDLAWVRFLQNIKPDMPVVLSVPQPEKKVNA
;
A
#
# COMPACT_ATOMS: atom_id res chain seq x y z
N MET A 1 -0.43 -19.40 -3.61
CA MET A 1 -1.71 -19.08 -4.32
C MET A 1 -1.86 -17.56 -4.40
N SER A 2 -1.26 -16.88 -5.38
CA SER A 2 -1.15 -15.41 -5.44
C SER A 2 -1.59 -14.78 -6.78
N ARG A 3 -2.68 -15.28 -7.37
CA ARG A 3 -3.14 -14.86 -8.71
C ARG A 3 -4.41 -13.98 -8.76
N GLN A 4 -4.95 -13.50 -7.64
CA GLN A 4 -6.37 -13.14 -7.64
C GLN A 4 -6.74 -11.73 -8.08
N TRP A 5 -5.80 -10.82 -8.35
CA TRP A 5 -6.13 -9.40 -8.57
C TRP A 5 -5.58 -8.78 -9.86
N GLN A 6 -5.02 -9.58 -10.77
CA GLN A 6 -4.73 -9.11 -12.14
C GLN A 6 -5.90 -9.49 -13.06
N GLY A 7 -6.56 -8.49 -13.65
CA GLY A 7 -7.56 -8.70 -14.72
C GLY A 7 -9.04 -8.67 -14.32
N MET A 8 -9.40 -8.06 -13.19
CA MET A 8 -10.81 -7.92 -12.82
C MET A 8 -11.53 -6.86 -13.66
N ASN A 9 -12.73 -7.19 -14.12
CA ASN A 9 -13.61 -6.26 -14.82
C ASN A 9 -14.38 -5.36 -13.82
N LYS A 10 -15.02 -4.32 -14.35
CA LYS A 10 -15.72 -3.28 -13.56
C LYS A 10 -16.80 -3.86 -12.62
N GLU A 11 -17.48 -4.93 -13.02
CA GLU A 11 -18.49 -5.61 -12.19
C GLU A 11 -17.87 -6.44 -11.07
N GLN A 12 -16.75 -7.12 -11.34
CA GLN A 12 -15.98 -7.85 -10.33
C GLN A 12 -15.38 -6.91 -9.29
N ILE A 13 -14.90 -5.73 -9.71
CA ILE A 13 -14.43 -4.67 -8.80
C ILE A 13 -15.59 -4.16 -7.96
N THR A 14 -16.76 -3.92 -8.58
CA THR A 14 -17.95 -3.44 -7.85
C THR A 14 -18.45 -4.47 -6.83
N ARG A 15 -18.43 -5.76 -7.16
CA ARG A 15 -18.72 -6.84 -6.21
C ARG A 15 -17.67 -6.97 -5.12
N ALA A 16 -16.38 -6.85 -5.44
CA ALA A 16 -15.33 -6.84 -4.43
C ALA A 16 -15.57 -5.69 -3.45
N ILE A 17 -15.79 -4.45 -3.92
CA ILE A 17 -16.16 -3.30 -3.08
C ILE A 17 -17.37 -3.61 -2.19
N GLY A 18 -18.43 -4.23 -2.73
CA GLY A 18 -19.62 -4.60 -1.97
C GLY A 18 -19.44 -5.79 -1.01
N LEU A 19 -18.34 -6.53 -1.08
CA LEU A 19 -17.97 -7.58 -0.12
C LEU A 19 -17.08 -7.04 1.01
N VAL A 20 -16.56 -5.81 0.88
CA VAL A 20 -15.69 -5.16 1.87
C VAL A 20 -16.42 -4.08 2.67
N GLU A 21 -17.73 -4.25 2.91
CA GLU A 21 -18.60 -3.28 3.60
C GLU A 21 -18.05 -2.77 4.96
N ASP A 22 -17.09 -3.47 5.58
CA ASP A 22 -16.39 -3.04 6.81
C ASP A 22 -15.01 -2.34 6.58
N THR A 23 -14.63 -1.98 5.35
CA THR A 23 -13.33 -1.33 5.04
C THR A 23 -13.46 -0.04 4.23
N GLU A 24 -14.08 0.97 4.82
CA GLU A 24 -14.27 2.30 4.20
C GLU A 24 -12.99 2.89 3.57
N HIS A 25 -11.83 2.57 4.13
CA HIS A 25 -10.53 3.07 3.67
C HIS A 25 -10.10 2.46 2.32
N VAL A 26 -10.35 1.17 2.06
CA VAL A 26 -9.97 0.50 0.78
C VAL A 26 -10.91 0.91 -0.37
N VAL A 27 -12.12 1.39 -0.07
CA VAL A 27 -13.07 1.91 -1.07
C VAL A 27 -12.43 3.02 -1.91
N ALA A 28 -11.57 3.86 -1.33
CA ALA A 28 -10.88 4.93 -2.06
C ALA A 28 -9.96 4.38 -3.17
N VAL A 29 -9.23 3.30 -2.87
CA VAL A 29 -8.32 2.63 -3.81
C VAL A 29 -9.12 2.04 -4.98
N PHE A 30 -10.24 1.39 -4.70
CA PHE A 30 -11.08 0.82 -5.75
C PHE A 30 -11.83 1.88 -6.57
N LYS A 31 -12.19 3.03 -5.98
CA LYS A 31 -12.71 4.18 -6.74
C LYS A 31 -11.66 4.70 -7.71
N ALA A 32 -10.39 4.81 -7.31
CA ALA A 32 -9.30 5.21 -8.20
C ALA A 32 -9.16 4.25 -9.40
N LEU A 33 -9.25 2.94 -9.15
CA LEU A 33 -9.28 1.93 -10.21
C LEU A 33 -10.46 2.11 -11.16
N ARG A 34 -11.67 2.23 -10.62
CA ARG A 34 -12.93 2.28 -11.39
C ARG A 34 -13.08 3.56 -12.21
N ASP A 35 -12.74 4.70 -11.63
CA ASP A 35 -13.11 6.02 -12.16
C ASP A 35 -11.94 6.71 -12.88
N PHE A 36 -10.69 6.37 -12.55
CA PHE A 36 -9.49 7.03 -13.07
C PHE A 36 -8.52 6.08 -13.79
N ASN A 37 -8.89 4.81 -13.93
CA ASN A 37 -8.08 3.77 -14.56
C ASN A 37 -6.67 3.67 -13.93
N VAL A 38 -6.62 3.76 -12.60
CA VAL A 38 -5.40 3.58 -11.81
C VAL A 38 -5.24 2.10 -11.49
N ARG A 39 -4.08 1.52 -11.81
CA ARG A 39 -3.84 0.11 -11.50
C ARG A 39 -3.71 -0.09 -10.01
N VAL A 40 -4.22 -1.20 -9.49
CA VAL A 40 -4.03 -1.59 -8.09
C VAL A 40 -3.18 -2.85 -8.06
N LEU A 41 -2.08 -2.81 -7.33
CA LEU A 41 -1.13 -3.90 -7.14
C LEU A 41 -1.13 -4.28 -5.68
N ILE A 42 -1.20 -5.57 -5.38
CA ILE A 42 -1.15 -6.07 -4.00
C ILE A 42 0.06 -6.99 -3.89
N MET A 43 0.94 -6.69 -2.96
CA MET A 43 2.12 -7.47 -2.63
C MET A 43 1.86 -8.23 -1.33
N PRO A 44 1.59 -9.54 -1.39
CA PRO A 44 1.49 -10.36 -0.19
C PRO A 44 2.87 -10.62 0.42
N PRO A 45 2.95 -10.93 1.73
CA PRO A 45 4.18 -11.41 2.34
C PRO A 45 4.61 -12.74 1.70
N GLY A 46 5.92 -12.97 1.66
CA GLY A 46 6.52 -14.14 1.05
C GLY A 46 7.77 -13.81 0.25
N ASN A 47 8.58 -14.83 -0.01
CA ASN A 47 9.86 -14.70 -0.72
C ASN A 47 9.78 -15.08 -2.21
N ASP A 48 8.57 -15.29 -2.74
CA ASP A 48 8.39 -15.60 -4.15
C ASP A 48 8.57 -14.33 -5.00
N PRO A 49 9.30 -14.39 -6.13
CA PRO A 49 9.44 -13.27 -7.04
C PRO A 49 8.09 -12.79 -7.59
N ILE A 50 7.88 -11.48 -7.53
CA ILE A 50 6.76 -10.79 -8.18
C ILE A 50 7.31 -9.93 -9.31
N ASP A 51 6.85 -10.19 -10.52
CA ASP A 51 7.18 -9.37 -11.69
C ASP A 51 6.26 -8.14 -11.76
N PHE A 52 6.79 -7.02 -11.28
CA PHE A 52 6.12 -5.74 -11.41
C PHE A 52 6.39 -5.07 -12.76
N ARG A 53 7.45 -5.41 -13.48
CA ARG A 53 7.95 -4.62 -14.63
C ARG A 53 6.93 -4.49 -15.76
N GLY A 54 6.11 -5.52 -15.99
CA GLY A 54 5.00 -5.44 -16.95
C GLY A 54 3.83 -4.55 -16.50
N SER A 55 3.65 -4.38 -15.18
CA SER A 55 2.48 -3.72 -14.57
C SER A 55 2.77 -2.28 -14.10
N THR A 56 3.98 -2.00 -13.60
CA THR A 56 4.39 -0.72 -12.98
C THR A 56 5.13 0.21 -13.92
N ASN A 57 5.67 -0.28 -15.05
CA ASN A 57 6.15 0.60 -16.13
C ASN A 57 5.03 1.42 -16.78
N GLN A 58 3.77 1.13 -16.41
CA GLN A 58 2.60 1.82 -16.91
C GLN A 58 1.92 2.58 -15.77
N ARG A 59 2.43 3.77 -15.50
CA ARG A 59 1.80 4.72 -14.58
C ARG A 59 0.38 5.09 -15.05
N PRO A 60 -0.54 5.38 -14.12
CA PRO A 60 -0.39 5.38 -12.67
C PRO A 60 -0.76 4.05 -12.05
N PHE A 61 -0.30 3.88 -10.81
CA PHE A 61 -0.63 2.74 -9.99
C PHE A 61 -0.71 3.13 -8.52
N ILE A 62 -1.45 2.32 -7.77
CA ILE A 62 -1.42 2.22 -6.32
C ILE A 62 -0.92 0.81 -6.01
N ALA A 63 0.13 0.71 -5.19
CA ALA A 63 0.61 -0.55 -4.67
C ALA A 63 0.31 -0.64 -3.18
N MET A 64 -0.18 -1.78 -2.74
CA MET A 64 -0.48 -2.09 -1.35
C MET A 64 0.42 -3.24 -0.87
N VAL A 65 1.07 -3.04 0.27
CA VAL A 65 1.84 -4.05 0.99
C VAL A 65 1.11 -4.29 2.30
N ALA A 66 0.53 -5.49 2.46
CA ALA A 66 -0.19 -5.87 3.67
C ALA A 66 0.74 -6.70 4.59
N ASP A 67 1.41 -6.02 5.51
CA ASP A 67 2.31 -6.56 6.53
C ASP A 67 1.67 -6.51 7.94
N ASP A 68 0.34 -6.42 8.03
CA ASP A 68 -0.42 -6.28 9.28
C ASP A 68 -1.24 -7.52 9.65
N GLY A 69 -1.09 -8.63 8.90
CA GLY A 69 -1.74 -9.92 9.16
C GLY A 69 -1.36 -10.56 10.52
N ASP A 70 -1.55 -11.88 10.66
CA ASP A 70 -1.33 -12.61 11.93
C ASP A 70 0.01 -12.28 12.62
N LYS A 71 1.05 -12.06 11.82
CA LYS A 71 2.34 -11.48 12.24
C LYS A 71 2.82 -10.48 11.20
N ALA A 72 3.26 -9.32 11.67
CA ALA A 72 4.09 -8.43 10.86
C ALA A 72 5.52 -8.95 10.81
N LEU A 73 6.13 -8.89 9.63
CA LEU A 73 7.49 -9.35 9.36
C LEU A 73 8.41 -8.17 9.01
N GLY A 74 7.84 -7.01 8.69
CA GLY A 74 8.59 -5.89 8.15
C GLY A 74 9.08 -6.16 6.72
N PRO A 75 9.99 -5.32 6.20
CA PRO A 75 10.50 -5.45 4.83
C PRO A 75 11.13 -6.81 4.52
N GLU A 76 11.69 -7.48 5.52
CA GLU A 76 12.36 -8.79 5.39
C GLU A 76 11.37 -9.94 5.11
N GLY A 77 10.08 -9.73 5.37
CA GLY A 77 9.03 -10.69 5.05
C GLY A 77 8.68 -10.79 3.57
N PHE A 78 9.29 -9.97 2.72
CA PHE A 78 8.96 -9.82 1.31
C PHE A 78 10.17 -10.12 0.42
N HIS A 79 9.93 -10.61 -0.80
CA HIS A 79 10.99 -10.86 -1.77
C HIS A 79 11.80 -9.57 -2.04
N PRO A 80 13.07 -9.48 -1.60
CA PRO A 80 13.78 -8.20 -1.54
C PRO A 80 13.97 -7.52 -2.90
N PRO A 81 14.32 -8.24 -3.99
CA PRO A 81 14.41 -7.64 -5.32
C PRO A 81 13.09 -7.04 -5.81
N SER A 82 11.97 -7.74 -5.62
CA SER A 82 10.66 -7.27 -6.08
C SER A 82 10.20 -6.04 -5.30
N LEU A 83 10.40 -6.05 -3.97
CA LEU A 83 10.07 -4.92 -3.12
C LEU A 83 10.95 -3.70 -3.44
N THR A 84 12.25 -3.93 -3.69
CA THR A 84 13.18 -2.86 -4.07
C THR A 84 12.77 -2.19 -5.38
N GLU A 85 12.42 -2.97 -6.40
CA GLU A 85 11.97 -2.43 -7.69
C GLU A 85 10.67 -1.64 -7.51
N LEU A 86 9.71 -2.16 -6.72
CA LEU A 86 8.46 -1.46 -6.42
C LEU A 86 8.71 -0.07 -5.81
N VAL A 87 9.63 0.03 -4.83
CA VAL A 87 9.99 1.31 -4.21
C VAL A 87 10.61 2.27 -5.21
N LYS A 88 11.52 1.82 -6.07
CA LYS A 88 12.16 2.69 -7.09
C LYS A 88 11.13 3.35 -8.01
N MET A 89 10.05 2.64 -8.34
CA MET A 89 8.98 3.11 -9.23
C MET A 89 7.92 3.97 -8.53
N THR A 90 7.91 3.97 -7.21
CA THR A 90 6.96 4.72 -6.39
C THR A 90 7.42 6.18 -6.24
N ASP A 91 6.50 7.15 -6.30
CA ASP A 91 6.83 8.58 -6.14
C ASP A 91 6.57 9.10 -4.73
N HIS A 92 5.72 8.42 -3.97
CA HIS A 92 5.31 8.80 -2.62
C HIS A 92 4.74 7.57 -1.92
N ALA A 93 4.98 7.48 -0.62
CA ALA A 93 4.58 6.33 0.19
C ALA A 93 3.86 6.75 1.47
N ALA A 94 3.03 5.85 1.97
CA ALA A 94 2.44 5.90 3.29
C ALA A 94 2.79 4.62 4.05
N VAL A 95 3.25 4.75 5.28
CA VAL A 95 3.43 3.65 6.25
C VAL A 95 2.38 3.82 7.33
N ILE A 96 1.49 2.84 7.45
CA ILE A 96 0.32 2.87 8.33
C ILE A 96 0.47 1.74 9.34
N SER A 97 0.79 2.11 10.59
CA SER A 97 0.91 1.17 11.71
C SER A 97 -0.22 1.28 12.73
N THR A 98 -1.31 1.96 12.34
CA THR A 98 -2.50 2.25 13.13
C THR A 98 -3.74 1.55 12.59
N ALA A 99 -4.86 1.72 13.29
CA ALA A 99 -6.15 1.51 12.67
C ALA A 99 -6.25 2.33 11.36
N PRO A 100 -6.88 1.79 10.31
CA PRO A 100 -6.91 2.45 9.01
C PRO A 100 -7.41 3.89 9.06
N VAL A 101 -6.63 4.81 8.49
CA VAL A 101 -6.96 6.25 8.43
C VAL A 101 -7.55 6.58 7.07
N THR A 102 -8.87 6.72 6.98
CA THR A 102 -9.61 6.92 5.72
C THR A 102 -9.04 8.05 4.86
N ASP A 103 -8.73 9.21 5.46
CA ASP A 103 -8.20 10.38 4.74
C ASP A 103 -6.84 10.08 4.09
N LEU A 104 -6.01 9.24 4.71
CA LEU A 104 -4.72 8.86 4.18
C LEU A 104 -4.88 7.98 2.94
N TYR A 105 -5.80 7.00 2.97
CA TYR A 105 -6.10 6.19 1.78
C TYR A 105 -6.70 7.03 0.65
N GLN A 106 -7.56 8.00 0.98
CA GLN A 106 -8.09 8.94 0.00
C GLN A 106 -6.97 9.75 -0.65
N MET A 107 -6.09 10.36 0.14
CA MET A 107 -4.95 11.11 -0.38
C MET A 107 -4.06 10.25 -1.28
N MET A 108 -3.68 9.05 -0.81
CA MET A 108 -2.84 8.11 -1.55
C MET A 108 -3.53 7.54 -2.80
N SER A 109 -4.85 7.64 -2.91
CA SER A 109 -5.62 7.24 -4.09
C SER A 109 -5.84 8.40 -5.08
N LEU A 110 -5.94 9.64 -4.57
CA LEU A 110 -6.14 10.85 -5.39
C LEU A 110 -4.86 11.27 -6.11
N MET A 111 -3.71 11.24 -5.45
CA MET A 111 -2.42 11.60 -6.08
C MET A 111 -2.16 10.84 -7.40
N PRO A 112 -2.25 9.51 -7.48
CA PRO A 112 -2.02 8.79 -8.73
C PRO A 112 -3.15 9.01 -9.75
N SER A 113 -4.37 9.25 -9.27
CA SER A 113 -5.53 9.54 -10.13
C SER A 113 -5.36 10.85 -10.92
N TYR A 114 -4.89 11.91 -10.26
CA TYR A 114 -4.78 13.25 -10.85
C TYR A 114 -3.38 13.59 -11.36
N LEU A 115 -2.32 13.18 -10.65
CA LEU A 115 -0.92 13.50 -11.00
C LEU A 115 -0.28 12.44 -11.87
N ARG A 116 -0.97 11.32 -12.12
CA ARG A 116 -0.47 10.18 -12.91
C ARG A 116 0.82 9.58 -12.34
N THR A 117 0.96 9.60 -11.02
CA THR A 117 2.10 9.09 -10.24
C THR A 117 1.91 7.63 -9.79
N GLY A 118 2.90 7.09 -9.09
CA GLY A 118 2.87 5.79 -8.43
C GLY A 118 2.85 5.97 -6.91
N SER A 119 1.86 5.36 -6.25
CA SER A 119 1.65 5.45 -4.80
C SER A 119 1.91 4.10 -4.14
N LEU A 120 2.55 4.12 -2.97
CA LEU A 120 2.75 2.92 -2.14
C LEU A 120 2.05 3.10 -0.79
N ILE A 121 1.19 2.16 -0.43
CA ILE A 121 0.56 2.07 0.88
C ILE A 121 1.11 0.80 1.54
N ILE A 122 1.73 0.96 2.72
CA ILE A 122 2.21 -0.14 3.54
C ILE A 122 1.36 -0.17 4.80
N GLU A 123 0.61 -1.24 4.98
CA GLU A 123 -0.09 -1.59 6.21
C GLU A 123 0.84 -2.47 7.02
N THR A 124 1.12 -2.11 8.27
CA THR A 124 2.06 -2.86 9.13
C THR A 124 1.68 -2.72 10.60
N ARG A 125 2.51 -3.25 11.50
CA ARG A 125 2.36 -3.08 12.96
C ARG A 125 3.37 -2.05 13.50
N PRO A 126 3.10 -1.42 14.65
CA PRO A 126 4.01 -0.43 15.25
C PRO A 126 5.43 -0.93 15.49
N SER A 127 5.63 -2.25 15.64
CA SER A 127 6.97 -2.83 15.80
C SER A 127 7.84 -2.77 14.53
N HIS A 128 7.27 -2.47 13.36
CA HIS A 128 7.97 -2.48 12.07
C HIS A 128 7.88 -1.18 11.28
N ASP A 129 7.14 -0.16 11.74
CA ASP A 129 6.99 1.09 10.99
C ASP A 129 8.32 1.80 10.70
N LEU A 130 9.22 1.87 11.68
CA LEU A 130 10.56 2.43 11.51
C LEU A 130 11.42 1.57 10.58
N ALA A 131 11.24 0.25 10.59
CA ALA A 131 11.95 -0.64 9.67
C ALA A 131 11.53 -0.36 8.22
N TRP A 132 10.22 -0.17 7.99
CA TRP A 132 9.67 0.24 6.70
C TRP A 132 10.17 1.61 6.27
N VAL A 133 10.10 2.63 7.12
CA VAL A 133 10.59 3.98 6.79
C VAL A 133 12.08 3.95 6.41
N ARG A 134 12.92 3.26 7.20
CA ARG A 134 14.35 3.12 6.89
C ARG A 134 14.59 2.40 5.58
N PHE A 135 13.84 1.33 5.31
CA PHE A 135 13.92 0.60 4.06
C PHE A 135 13.60 1.50 2.85
N LEU A 136 12.52 2.28 2.93
CA LEU A 136 12.14 3.24 1.88
C LEU A 136 13.24 4.30 1.66
N GLN A 137 13.74 4.89 2.74
CA GLN A 137 14.77 5.93 2.70
C GLN A 137 16.11 5.42 2.15
N ASN A 138 16.48 4.18 2.46
CA ASN A 138 17.69 3.56 1.94
C ASN A 138 17.65 3.36 0.42
N ILE A 139 16.46 3.15 -0.16
CA ILE A 139 16.29 2.94 -1.59
C ILE A 139 16.05 4.25 -2.33
N LYS A 140 15.23 5.14 -1.77
CA LYS A 140 14.81 6.40 -2.39
C LYS A 140 14.72 7.52 -1.34
N PRO A 141 15.84 8.15 -0.96
CA PRO A 141 15.91 9.08 0.17
C PRO A 141 15.06 10.34 -0.01
N ASP A 142 14.85 10.77 -1.26
CA ASP A 142 14.07 11.97 -1.58
C ASP A 142 12.55 11.69 -1.74
N MET A 143 12.11 10.44 -1.58
CA MET A 143 10.70 10.09 -1.69
C MET A 143 9.92 10.61 -0.48
N PRO A 144 8.83 11.37 -0.68
CA PRO A 144 7.93 11.73 0.42
C PRO A 144 7.33 10.47 1.06
N VAL A 145 7.47 10.36 2.38
CA VAL A 145 6.87 9.29 3.19
C VAL A 145 5.98 9.90 4.27
N VAL A 146 4.71 9.54 4.27
CA VAL A 146 3.77 9.85 5.35
C VAL A 146 3.74 8.67 6.32
N LEU A 147 3.95 8.94 7.60
CA LEU A 147 3.93 7.93 8.64
C LEU A 147 2.72 8.14 9.55
N SER A 148 1.85 7.14 9.66
CA SER A 148 0.74 7.10 10.62
C SER A 148 1.06 6.10 11.74
N VAL A 149 1.38 6.61 12.93
CA VAL A 149 1.70 5.82 14.13
C VAL A 149 0.62 5.98 15.20
N PRO A 150 0.45 5.00 16.11
CA PRO A 150 -0.50 5.13 17.21
C PRO A 150 -0.19 6.35 18.07
N GLN A 151 -1.23 6.99 18.60
CA GLN A 151 -1.01 8.03 19.61
C GLN A 151 -0.35 7.40 20.84
N PRO A 152 0.67 8.04 21.43
CA PRO A 152 1.23 7.56 22.68
C PRO A 152 0.13 7.52 23.74
N GLU A 153 0.04 6.40 24.47
CA GLU A 153 -0.90 6.26 25.57
C GLU A 153 -0.67 7.41 26.56
N LYS A 154 -1.71 8.22 26.81
CA LYS A 154 -1.65 9.19 27.91
C LYS A 154 -1.53 8.39 29.20
N LYS A 155 -0.37 8.48 29.85
CA LYS A 155 -0.24 8.03 31.24
C LYS A 155 -1.25 8.82 32.08
N VAL A 156 -2.33 8.17 32.46
CA VAL A 156 -3.24 8.69 33.48
C VAL A 156 -2.46 8.59 34.78
N ASN A 157 -1.96 9.72 35.27
CA ASN A 157 -1.40 9.78 36.62
C ASN A 157 -2.56 9.52 37.59
N ALA A 158 -2.54 8.33 38.20
CA ALA A 158 -3.37 7.99 39.35
C ALA A 158 -2.84 8.65 40.61
#